data_AF-A0A921ZLM0-F1
#
_entry.id   AF-A0A921ZLM0-F1
#
_cell.length_a   1.000
_cell.length_b   1.000
_cell.length_c   1.000
_cell.angle_alpha   90.00
_cell.angle_beta   90.00
_cell.angle_gamma   90.00
#
_symmetry.space_group_name_H-M   'P 1'
#
loop_
_entity.id
_entity.type
_entity.pdbx_description
1 polymer ?
#
loop_
_entity_poly.entity_id
_entity_poly.type
_entity_poly.pdbx_seq_one_letter_code
_entity_poly.pdbx_strand_id
1 'polypeptide(L)'
;MTNRASMALQAIETSERAAGPAETISRLMAGCVRLLPILLTNMIGGGALVTAARFKWDPLTYVVVRLVFPAEYRVMAVMLTVGGSALVLLPLFAVATLGCSRPGVRRLLLFVYGAAMCALILAEATWCGWMVNRLMAWLASQKAQFIQEALGLREHIKALLNFLSRIHTLPKIIADQIEEAEADLPRNLYAVVAGAALLVLLQVSAVALALALALCGSRARRASRLSHSWATTNTALTGDMSEKAPLRTAYKNGRIVIL
;
A
#
# COMPACT_ATOMS: atom_id res chain seq x y z
N MET A 1 21.45 37.96 -17.02
CA MET A 1 20.57 36.78 -16.76
C MET A 1 21.16 35.76 -15.77
N THR A 2 22.40 35.93 -15.31
CA THR A 2 23.11 35.00 -14.40
C THR A 2 22.80 35.13 -12.91
N ASN A 3 22.13 36.21 -12.48
CA ASN A 3 21.99 36.55 -11.05
C ASN A 3 20.79 35.89 -10.32
N ARG A 4 19.88 35.23 -11.06
CA ARG A 4 18.72 34.52 -10.46
C ARG A 4 19.05 33.07 -10.06
N ALA A 5 19.92 32.41 -10.81
CA ALA A 5 20.37 31.04 -10.51
C ALA A 5 21.31 31.00 -9.29
N SER A 6 22.19 32.00 -9.16
CA SER A 6 23.07 32.16 -7.99
C SER A 6 22.28 32.43 -6.70
N MET A 7 21.23 33.26 -6.77
CA MET A 7 20.37 33.54 -5.60
C MET A 7 19.50 32.34 -5.20
N ALA A 8 19.03 31.53 -6.15
CA ALA A 8 18.31 30.31 -5.84
C ALA A 8 19.22 29.24 -5.20
N LEU A 9 20.44 29.10 -5.69
CA LEU A 9 21.46 28.23 -5.09
C LEU A 9 21.85 28.70 -3.69
N GLN A 10 22.07 30.01 -3.48
CA GLN A 10 22.33 30.55 -2.15
C GLN A 10 21.12 30.39 -1.19
N ALA A 11 19.89 30.49 -1.67
CA ALA A 11 18.69 30.27 -0.85
C ALA A 11 18.53 28.79 -0.44
N ILE A 12 18.91 27.86 -1.32
CA ILE A 12 18.95 26.42 -1.01
C ILE A 12 20.08 26.13 -0.02
N GLU A 13 21.28 26.66 -0.27
CA GLU A 13 22.46 26.44 0.57
C GLU A 13 22.32 27.08 1.97
N THR A 14 21.60 28.21 2.08
CA THR A 14 21.25 28.82 3.38
C THR A 14 20.10 28.10 4.09
N SER A 15 19.11 27.57 3.35
CA SER A 15 18.06 26.70 3.90
C SER A 15 18.62 25.38 4.43
N GLU A 16 19.66 24.85 3.80
CA GLU A 16 20.32 23.59 4.19
C GLU A 16 21.25 23.79 5.40
N ARG A 17 21.87 24.98 5.53
CA ARG A 17 22.65 25.37 6.71
C ARG A 17 21.80 25.76 7.92
N ALA A 18 20.54 26.19 7.73
CA ALA A 18 19.65 26.60 8.81
C ALA A 18 18.85 25.44 9.44
N ALA A 19 18.68 24.33 8.73
CA ALA A 19 18.08 23.12 9.28
C ALA A 19 19.18 22.27 9.93
N GLY A 20 19.24 22.26 11.26
CA GLY A 20 20.16 21.37 11.98
C GLY A 20 19.99 19.92 11.53
N PRO A 21 21.02 19.06 11.64
CA PRO A 21 20.97 17.67 11.16
C PRO A 21 19.76 16.89 11.72
N ALA A 22 19.31 17.22 12.92
CA ALA A 22 18.09 16.66 13.53
C ALA A 22 16.80 17.01 12.76
N GLU A 23 16.69 18.22 12.21
CA GLU A 23 15.51 18.65 11.45
C GLU A 23 15.45 17.98 10.08
N THR A 24 16.60 17.82 9.41
CA THR A 24 16.72 17.09 8.14
C THR A 24 16.41 15.60 8.32
N ILE A 25 16.92 14.98 9.39
CA ILE A 25 16.61 13.59 9.76
C ILE A 25 15.12 13.43 10.09
N SER A 26 14.51 14.37 10.81
CA SER A 26 13.08 14.32 11.13
C SER A 26 12.18 14.40 9.89
N ARG A 27 12.55 15.21 8.89
CA ARG A 27 11.83 15.35 7.62
C ARG A 27 11.99 14.10 6.74
N LEU A 28 13.19 13.51 6.72
CA LEU A 28 13.46 12.24 6.04
C LEU A 28 12.68 11.09 6.69
N MET A 29 12.72 10.98 8.02
CA MET A 29 11.95 9.99 8.78
C MET A 29 10.44 10.15 8.54
N ALA A 30 9.93 11.38 8.54
CA ALA A 30 8.52 11.65 8.24
C ALA A 30 8.14 11.34 6.78
N GLY A 31 9.08 11.51 5.83
CA GLY A 31 8.92 11.11 4.43
C GLY A 31 8.90 9.58 4.27
N CYS A 32 9.86 8.90 4.88
CA CYS A 32 9.96 7.43 4.89
C CYS A 32 8.72 6.78 5.50
N VAL A 33 8.24 7.26 6.65
CA VAL A 33 7.03 6.73 7.29
C VAL A 33 5.78 6.89 6.41
N ARG A 34 5.72 7.92 5.55
CA ARG A 34 4.60 8.14 4.63
C ARG A 34 4.71 7.32 3.35
N LEU A 35 5.92 7.08 2.85
CA LEU A 35 6.17 6.42 1.57
C LEU A 35 6.35 4.91 1.69
N LEU A 36 6.87 4.43 2.83
CA LEU A 36 7.07 3.01 3.10
C LEU A 36 5.79 2.17 2.93
N PRO A 37 4.62 2.55 3.51
CA PRO A 37 3.41 1.75 3.33
C PRO A 37 2.92 1.76 1.88
N ILE A 38 3.10 2.87 1.15
CA ILE A 38 2.75 2.99 -0.27
C ILE A 38 3.60 2.04 -1.12
N LEU A 39 4.91 1.99 -0.85
CA LEU A 39 5.87 1.21 -1.62
C LEU A 39 5.70 -0.30 -1.36
N LEU A 40 5.50 -0.69 -0.09
CA LEU A 40 5.24 -2.09 0.28
C LEU A 40 3.92 -2.60 -0.29
N THR A 41 2.87 -1.77 -0.27
CA THR A 41 1.57 -2.13 -0.87
C THR A 41 1.69 -2.35 -2.38
N ASN A 42 2.46 -1.51 -3.07
CA ASN A 42 2.73 -1.69 -4.51
C ASN A 42 3.51 -2.97 -4.81
N MET A 43 4.48 -3.36 -3.97
CA MET A 43 5.21 -4.62 -4.15
C MET A 43 4.29 -5.83 -3.99
N ILE A 44 3.40 -5.81 -2.99
CA ILE A 44 2.44 -6.90 -2.77
C ILE A 44 1.40 -6.92 -3.91
N GLY A 45 0.90 -5.76 -4.35
CA GLY A 45 -0.01 -5.66 -5.49
C GLY A 45 0.60 -6.15 -6.80
N GLY A 46 1.87 -5.82 -7.06
CA GLY A 46 2.63 -6.35 -8.19
C GLY A 46 2.80 -7.86 -8.11
N GLY A 47 3.09 -8.40 -6.92
CA GLY A 47 3.14 -9.84 -6.68
C GLY A 47 1.80 -10.52 -6.99
N ALA A 48 0.68 -9.95 -6.52
CA ALA A 48 -0.66 -10.45 -6.82
C ALA A 48 -0.96 -10.48 -8.32
N LEU A 49 -0.54 -9.46 -9.08
CA LEU A 49 -0.68 -9.44 -10.54
C LEU A 49 0.16 -10.50 -11.25
N VAL A 50 1.39 -10.73 -10.80
CA VAL A 50 2.24 -11.81 -11.33
C VAL A 50 1.58 -13.17 -11.05
N THR A 51 1.05 -13.36 -9.85
CA THR A 51 0.32 -14.57 -9.50
C THR A 51 -0.94 -14.72 -10.36
N ALA A 52 -1.71 -13.65 -10.59
CA ALA A 52 -2.87 -13.65 -11.49
C ALA A 52 -2.49 -14.03 -12.93
N ALA A 53 -1.38 -13.49 -13.43
CA ALA A 53 -0.85 -13.80 -14.75
C ALA A 53 -0.45 -15.28 -14.84
N ARG A 54 0.23 -15.82 -13.82
CA ARG A 54 0.57 -17.24 -13.73
C ARG A 54 -0.66 -18.13 -13.70
N PHE A 55 -1.70 -17.74 -12.96
CA PHE A 55 -2.98 -18.45 -12.95
C PHE A 55 -3.53 -18.62 -14.37
N LYS A 56 -3.34 -17.65 -15.26
CA LYS A 56 -3.86 -17.72 -16.64
C LYS A 56 -2.89 -18.34 -17.65
N TRP A 57 -1.58 -18.17 -17.46
CA TRP A 57 -0.56 -18.56 -18.43
C TRP A 57 0.02 -19.96 -18.18
N ASP A 58 0.11 -20.40 -16.93
CA ASP A 58 0.61 -21.74 -16.60
C ASP A 58 -0.56 -22.68 -16.21
N PRO A 59 -1.03 -23.51 -17.14
CA PRO A 59 -2.15 -24.39 -16.89
C PRO A 59 -1.80 -25.55 -15.95
N LEU A 60 -0.52 -25.87 -15.75
CA LEU A 60 -0.07 -27.07 -15.03
C LEU A 60 0.07 -26.82 -13.52
N THR A 61 0.48 -25.62 -13.10
CA THR A 61 0.75 -25.30 -11.68
C THR A 61 -0.49 -25.45 -10.78
N TYR A 62 -1.70 -25.24 -11.33
CA TYR A 62 -2.95 -25.22 -10.56
C TYR A 62 -3.99 -26.22 -11.08
N VAL A 63 -3.56 -27.30 -11.75
CA VAL A 63 -4.45 -28.34 -12.33
C VAL A 63 -5.42 -28.88 -11.29
N VAL A 64 -4.93 -29.19 -10.09
CA VAL A 64 -5.76 -29.76 -9.01
C VAL A 64 -6.89 -28.81 -8.62
N VAL A 65 -6.58 -27.53 -8.41
CA VAL A 65 -7.57 -26.51 -8.05
C VAL A 65 -8.59 -26.32 -9.18
N ARG A 66 -8.13 -26.34 -10.43
CA ARG A 66 -8.98 -26.17 -11.61
C ARG A 66 -9.94 -27.34 -11.83
N LEU A 67 -9.52 -28.57 -11.51
CA LEU A 67 -10.33 -29.78 -11.65
C LEU A 67 -11.37 -29.90 -10.53
N VAL A 68 -10.98 -29.58 -9.30
CA VAL A 68 -11.88 -29.70 -8.13
C VAL A 68 -12.85 -28.53 -8.05
N PHE A 69 -12.41 -27.31 -8.42
CA PHE A 69 -13.15 -26.06 -8.22
C PHE A 69 -13.10 -25.14 -9.46
N PRO A 70 -13.75 -25.52 -10.58
CA PRO A 70 -13.63 -24.79 -11.83
C PRO A 70 -14.26 -23.40 -11.79
N ALA A 71 -15.31 -23.20 -10.98
CA ALA A 71 -15.97 -21.90 -10.85
C ALA A 71 -15.17 -20.96 -9.95
N GLU A 72 -14.74 -21.46 -8.78
CA GLU A 72 -13.98 -20.72 -7.78
C GLU A 72 -12.63 -20.28 -8.35
N TYR A 73 -11.97 -21.15 -9.13
CA TYR A 73 -10.73 -20.83 -9.83
C TYR A 73 -10.88 -19.64 -10.79
N ARG A 74 -11.98 -19.58 -11.56
CA ARG A 74 -12.23 -18.45 -12.48
C ARG A 74 -12.41 -17.15 -11.71
N VAL A 75 -13.14 -17.20 -10.60
CA VAL A 75 -13.36 -16.01 -9.77
C VAL A 75 -12.07 -15.60 -9.06
N MET A 76 -11.24 -16.54 -8.59
CA MET A 76 -9.90 -16.25 -8.05
C MET A 76 -9.04 -15.50 -9.07
N ALA A 77 -8.99 -15.96 -10.32
CA ALA A 77 -8.18 -15.32 -11.36
C ALA A 77 -8.63 -13.86 -11.61
N VAL A 78 -9.94 -13.61 -11.66
CA VAL A 78 -10.48 -12.25 -11.83
C VAL A 78 -10.20 -11.40 -10.60
N MET A 79 -10.47 -11.90 -9.39
CA MET A 79 -10.31 -11.17 -8.14
C MET A 79 -8.84 -10.83 -7.84
N LEU A 80 -7.89 -11.73 -8.14
CA LEU A 80 -6.46 -11.41 -8.03
C LEU A 80 -6.05 -10.30 -9.00
N THR A 81 -6.61 -10.28 -10.22
CA THR A 81 -6.28 -9.25 -11.22
C THR A 81 -6.87 -7.90 -10.81
N VAL A 82 -8.13 -7.88 -10.39
CA VAL A 82 -8.83 -6.67 -9.95
C VAL A 82 -8.24 -6.14 -8.63
N GLY A 83 -8.02 -7.01 -7.64
CA GLY A 83 -7.40 -6.65 -6.37
C GLY A 83 -5.95 -6.19 -6.55
N GLY A 84 -5.15 -6.91 -7.33
CA GLY A 84 -3.76 -6.54 -7.62
C GLY A 84 -3.65 -5.19 -8.34
N SER A 85 -4.53 -4.92 -9.31
CA SER A 85 -4.56 -3.62 -10.00
C SER A 85 -5.02 -2.49 -9.07
N ALA A 86 -6.01 -2.73 -8.21
CA ALA A 86 -6.43 -1.76 -7.19
C ALA A 86 -5.29 -1.44 -6.21
N LEU A 87 -4.55 -2.45 -5.76
CA LEU A 87 -3.40 -2.31 -4.86
C LEU A 87 -2.23 -1.54 -5.50
N VAL A 88 -2.13 -1.50 -6.83
CA VAL A 88 -1.13 -0.67 -7.55
C VAL A 88 -1.64 0.75 -7.81
N LEU A 89 -2.92 0.89 -8.17
CA LEU A 89 -3.51 2.18 -8.54
C LEU A 89 -3.78 3.08 -7.32
N LEU A 90 -4.23 2.51 -6.20
CA LEU A 90 -4.56 3.29 -5.00
C LEU A 90 -3.34 4.00 -4.38
N PRO A 91 -2.15 3.36 -4.26
CA PRO A 91 -0.94 4.04 -3.79
C PRO A 91 -0.45 5.13 -4.76
N LEU A 92 -0.57 4.91 -6.08
CA LEU A 92 -0.27 5.95 -7.08
C LEU A 92 -1.20 7.15 -6.93
N PHE A 93 -2.48 6.89 -6.71
CA PHE A 93 -3.46 7.93 -6.41
C PHE A 93 -3.06 8.69 -5.15
N ALA A 94 -2.66 8.01 -4.07
CA ALA A 94 -2.19 8.62 -2.83
C ALA A 94 -1.00 9.57 -3.06
N VAL A 95 0.01 9.15 -3.84
CA VAL A 95 1.16 10.01 -4.19
C VAL A 95 0.70 11.24 -4.98
N ALA A 96 -0.20 11.06 -5.96
CA ALA A 96 -0.76 12.18 -6.71
C ALA A 96 -1.55 13.16 -5.82
N THR A 97 -2.27 12.66 -4.79
CA THR A 97 -2.96 13.52 -3.81
C THR A 97 -1.98 14.37 -2.99
N LEU A 98 -0.80 13.82 -2.68
CA LEU A 98 0.22 14.51 -1.90
C LEU A 98 0.92 15.61 -2.71
N GLY A 99 1.02 15.46 -4.04
CA GLY A 99 1.53 16.47 -4.95
C GLY A 99 0.59 17.66 -5.20
N CYS A 100 -0.69 17.56 -4.81
CA CYS A 100 -1.66 18.62 -5.02
C CYS A 100 -1.45 19.82 -4.07
N SER A 101 -1.16 21.00 -4.64
CA SER A 101 -0.95 22.25 -3.88
C SER A 101 -2.25 22.83 -3.30
N ARG A 102 -3.42 22.54 -3.91
CA ARG A 102 -4.72 23.06 -3.46
C ARG A 102 -5.25 22.28 -2.25
N PRO A 103 -5.45 22.94 -1.09
CA PRO A 103 -5.74 22.23 0.15
C PRO A 103 -7.17 21.67 0.26
N GLY A 104 -8.16 22.31 -0.38
CA GLY A 104 -9.54 21.79 -0.42
C GLY A 104 -9.64 20.51 -1.25
N VAL A 105 -9.05 20.54 -2.45
CA VAL A 105 -9.00 19.39 -3.37
C VAL A 105 -8.20 18.24 -2.77
N ARG A 106 -7.04 18.53 -2.15
CA ARG A 106 -6.23 17.52 -1.47
C ARG A 106 -7.01 16.81 -0.35
N ARG A 107 -7.84 17.51 0.42
CA ARG A 107 -8.66 16.87 1.47
C ARG A 107 -9.73 15.96 0.88
N LEU A 108 -10.45 16.42 -0.15
CA LEU A 108 -11.45 15.61 -0.83
C LEU A 108 -10.82 14.32 -1.38
N LEU A 109 -9.67 14.45 -2.06
CA LEU A 109 -8.92 13.33 -2.61
C LEU A 109 -8.46 12.34 -1.52
N LEU A 110 -8.05 12.81 -0.34
CA LEU A 110 -7.69 11.94 0.79
C LEU A 110 -8.90 11.18 1.37
N PHE A 111 -10.10 11.80 1.41
CA PHE A 111 -11.31 11.11 1.81
C PHE A 111 -11.74 10.06 0.77
N VAL A 112 -11.65 10.39 -0.52
CA VAL A 112 -11.91 9.44 -1.61
C VAL A 112 -10.94 8.26 -1.55
N TYR A 113 -9.66 8.52 -1.31
CA TYR A 113 -8.65 7.47 -1.11
C TYR A 113 -8.97 6.59 0.09
N GLY A 114 -9.28 7.18 1.25
CA GLY A 114 -9.64 6.43 2.45
C GLY A 114 -10.89 5.57 2.26
N ALA A 115 -11.92 6.13 1.61
CA ALA A 115 -13.15 5.40 1.29
C ALA A 115 -12.88 4.22 0.32
N ALA A 116 -12.05 4.43 -0.70
CA ALA A 116 -11.68 3.39 -1.65
C ALA A 116 -10.85 2.27 -0.99
N MET A 117 -9.92 2.62 -0.08
CA MET A 117 -9.19 1.62 0.71
C MET A 117 -10.11 0.83 1.66
N CYS A 118 -11.07 1.48 2.31
CA CYS A 118 -12.06 0.76 3.12
C CYS A 118 -12.93 -0.18 2.28
N ALA A 119 -13.34 0.25 1.09
CA ALA A 119 -14.09 -0.60 0.16
C ALA A 119 -13.26 -1.82 -0.28
N LEU A 120 -11.95 -1.64 -0.51
CA LEU A 120 -11.04 -2.74 -0.82
C LEU A 120 -10.93 -3.74 0.34
N ILE A 121 -10.74 -3.27 1.57
CA ILE A 121 -10.68 -4.13 2.77
C ILE A 121 -11.99 -4.94 2.92
N LEU A 122 -13.15 -4.30 2.71
CA LEU A 122 -14.44 -4.99 2.77
C LEU A 122 -14.60 -6.02 1.66
N ALA A 123 -14.15 -5.71 0.44
CA ALA A 123 -14.17 -6.64 -0.67
C ALA A 123 -13.25 -7.85 -0.40
N GLU A 124 -12.05 -7.63 0.13
CA GLU A 124 -11.14 -8.70 0.53
C GLU A 124 -11.72 -9.56 1.66
N ALA A 125 -12.32 -8.95 2.68
CA ALA A 125 -12.94 -9.67 3.79
C ALA A 125 -14.14 -10.53 3.34
N THR A 126 -15.02 -9.97 2.49
CA THR A 126 -16.17 -10.70 1.93
C THR A 126 -15.71 -11.83 1.03
N TRP A 127 -14.68 -11.61 0.21
CA TRP A 127 -14.06 -12.62 -0.63
C TRP A 127 -13.44 -13.77 0.19
N CYS A 128 -12.62 -13.44 1.19
CA CYS A 128 -12.01 -14.42 2.08
C CYS A 128 -13.08 -15.22 2.84
N GLY A 129 -14.11 -14.55 3.37
CA GLY A 129 -15.22 -15.20 4.06
C GLY A 129 -15.98 -16.17 3.15
N TRP A 130 -16.26 -15.74 1.90
CA TRP A 130 -16.90 -16.60 0.90
C TRP A 130 -16.03 -17.84 0.58
N MET A 131 -14.72 -17.66 0.44
CA MET A 131 -13.79 -18.73 0.11
C MET A 131 -13.63 -19.74 1.25
N VAL A 132 -13.55 -19.28 2.50
CA VAL A 132 -13.55 -20.15 3.68
C VAL A 132 -14.85 -20.93 3.79
N ASN A 133 -16.00 -20.27 3.59
CA ASN A 133 -17.29 -20.95 3.62
C ASN A 133 -17.38 -22.03 2.53
N ARG A 134 -16.89 -21.74 1.32
CA ARG A 134 -16.80 -22.72 0.22
C ARG A 134 -15.88 -23.89 0.55
N LEU A 135 -14.73 -23.62 1.16
CA LEU A 135 -13.80 -24.65 1.60
C LEU A 135 -14.42 -25.55 2.67
N MET A 136 -15.08 -24.98 3.67
CA MET A 136 -15.76 -25.74 4.73
C MET A 136 -16.92 -26.56 4.18
N ALA A 137 -17.72 -26.00 3.27
CA ALA A 137 -18.79 -26.71 2.59
C ALA A 137 -18.25 -27.87 1.73
N TRP A 138 -17.08 -27.69 1.10
CA TRP A 138 -16.44 -28.76 0.36
C TRP A 138 -15.87 -29.85 1.27
N LEU A 139 -15.21 -29.48 2.38
CA LEU A 139 -14.71 -30.43 3.37
C LEU A 139 -15.83 -31.32 3.93
N ALA A 140 -17.04 -30.78 4.06
CA ALA A 140 -18.23 -31.53 4.47
C ALA A 140 -18.84 -32.39 3.34
N SER A 141 -18.38 -32.26 2.09
CA SER A 141 -18.94 -32.94 0.94
C SER A 141 -18.34 -34.33 0.71
N GLN A 142 -19.11 -35.23 0.11
CA GLN A 142 -18.69 -36.59 -0.23
C GLN A 142 -17.47 -36.63 -1.17
N LYS A 143 -17.26 -35.58 -1.98
CA LYS A 143 -16.07 -35.45 -2.85
C LYS A 143 -14.78 -35.27 -2.06
N ALA A 144 -14.83 -34.60 -0.91
CA ALA A 144 -13.66 -34.45 -0.04
C ALA A 144 -13.30 -35.77 0.64
N GLN A 145 -14.30 -36.60 0.99
CA GLN A 145 -14.07 -37.94 1.53
C GLN A 145 -13.37 -38.85 0.53
N PHE A 146 -13.82 -38.87 -0.73
CA PHE A 146 -13.13 -39.59 -1.81
C PHE A 146 -11.70 -39.12 -2.04
N ILE A 147 -11.44 -37.81 -1.94
CA ILE A 147 -10.09 -37.25 -2.11
C ILE A 147 -9.23 -37.56 -0.88
N GLN A 148 -9.77 -37.59 0.33
CA GLN A 148 -9.07 -38.02 1.54
C GLN A 148 -8.71 -39.50 1.47
N GLU A 149 -9.61 -40.35 0.97
CA GLU A 149 -9.32 -41.77 0.71
C GLU A 149 -8.25 -41.93 -0.38
N ALA A 150 -8.34 -41.17 -1.48
CA ALA A 150 -7.32 -41.16 -2.53
C ALA A 150 -5.96 -40.64 -2.05
N LEU A 151 -5.94 -39.67 -1.12
CA LEU A 151 -4.74 -39.20 -0.43
C LEU A 151 -4.17 -40.29 0.49
N GLY A 152 -5.00 -41.20 1.04
CA GLY A 152 -4.54 -42.41 1.72
C GLY A 152 -3.83 -43.39 0.78
N LEU A 153 -4.22 -43.45 -0.50
CA LEU A 153 -3.51 -44.22 -1.53
C LEU A 153 -2.21 -43.56 -2.03
N ARG A 154 -1.87 -42.37 -1.55
CA ARG A 154 -0.68 -41.62 -1.98
C ARG A 154 0.63 -42.38 -1.77
N GLU A 155 0.75 -43.12 -0.67
CA GLU A 155 1.94 -43.93 -0.38
C GLU A 155 2.10 -45.06 -1.42
N HIS A 156 0.98 -45.62 -1.87
CA HIS A 156 0.96 -46.65 -2.90
C HIS A 156 1.31 -46.08 -4.27
N ILE A 157 0.87 -44.85 -4.58
CA ILE A 157 1.22 -44.13 -5.82
C ILE A 157 2.72 -43.80 -5.87
N LYS A 158 3.33 -43.34 -4.77
CA LYS A 158 4.78 -43.12 -4.68
C LYS A 158 5.56 -44.42 -4.90
N ALA A 159 5.11 -45.53 -4.31
CA ALA A 159 5.71 -46.84 -4.52
C ALA A 159 5.62 -47.29 -6.00
N LEU A 160 4.49 -47.04 -6.65
CA LEU A 160 4.26 -47.39 -8.05
C LEU A 160 5.10 -46.52 -9.01
N LEU A 161 5.27 -45.22 -8.71
CA LEU A 161 6.18 -44.31 -9.43
C LEU A 161 7.64 -44.73 -9.30
N ASN A 162 8.08 -45.16 -8.11
CA ASN A 162 9.42 -45.70 -7.88
C ASN A 162 9.66 -47.05 -8.55
N PHE A 163 8.61 -47.85 -8.74
CA PHE A 163 8.72 -49.07 -9.54
C PHE A 163 8.82 -48.75 -11.03
N LEU A 164 7.99 -47.82 -11.53
CA LEU A 164 8.03 -47.36 -12.92
C LEU A 164 9.32 -46.61 -13.26
N SER A 165 9.97 -45.99 -12.28
CA SER A 165 11.24 -45.28 -12.49
C SER A 165 12.39 -46.20 -12.88
N ARG A 166 12.25 -47.51 -12.69
CA ARG A 166 13.20 -48.52 -13.19
C ARG A 166 13.15 -48.67 -14.70
N ILE A 167 12.05 -48.26 -15.33
CA ILE A 167 11.78 -48.43 -16.77
C ILE A 167 11.93 -47.08 -17.51
N HIS A 168 11.58 -45.96 -16.88
CA HIS A 168 11.67 -44.64 -17.47
C HIS A 168 12.07 -43.55 -16.46
N THR A 169 12.74 -42.48 -16.87
CA THR A 169 13.27 -41.45 -15.95
C THR A 169 12.24 -40.40 -15.53
N LEU A 170 11.18 -40.18 -16.33
CA LEU A 170 10.10 -39.22 -16.06
C LEU A 170 9.40 -39.43 -14.68
N PRO A 171 9.03 -40.66 -14.29
CA PRO A 171 8.44 -40.95 -12.99
C PRO A 171 9.26 -40.46 -11.79
N LYS A 172 10.59 -40.50 -11.90
CA LYS A 172 11.48 -40.06 -10.83
C LYS A 172 11.44 -38.54 -10.66
N ILE A 173 11.46 -37.80 -11.77
CA ILE A 173 11.35 -36.33 -11.76
C ILE A 173 10.01 -35.91 -11.13
N ILE A 174 8.92 -36.61 -11.45
CA ILE A 174 7.59 -36.33 -10.87
C ILE A 174 7.57 -36.63 -9.37
N ALA A 175 8.16 -37.76 -8.94
CA ALA A 175 8.24 -38.12 -7.53
C ALA A 175 9.04 -37.09 -6.71
N ASP A 176 10.20 -36.67 -7.22
CA ASP A 176 11.05 -35.65 -6.59
C ASP A 176 10.30 -34.30 -6.48
N GLN A 177 9.58 -33.88 -7.54
CA GLN A 177 8.78 -32.65 -7.53
C GLN A 177 7.63 -32.69 -6.52
N ILE A 178 7.00 -33.85 -6.32
CA ILE A 178 5.96 -34.03 -5.31
C ILE A 178 6.55 -33.93 -3.90
N GLU A 179 7.72 -34.53 -3.67
CA GLU A 179 8.40 -34.50 -2.37
C GLU A 179 8.91 -33.09 -2.01
N GLU A 180 9.48 -32.38 -2.97
CA GLU A 180 9.92 -30.99 -2.83
C GLU A 180 8.73 -30.06 -2.52
N ALA A 181 7.62 -30.19 -3.26
CA ALA A 181 6.41 -29.42 -3.00
C ALA A 181 5.79 -29.68 -1.62
N GLU A 182 5.89 -30.91 -1.11
CA GLU A 182 5.41 -31.28 0.23
C GLU A 182 6.29 -30.71 1.35
N ALA A 183 7.61 -30.76 1.16
CA ALA A 183 8.56 -30.17 2.10
C ALA A 183 8.38 -28.64 2.19
N ASP A 184 8.05 -28.00 1.07
CA ASP A 184 7.86 -26.56 1.01
C ASP A 184 6.45 -26.09 1.37
N LEU A 185 5.44 -26.97 1.35
CA LEU A 185 4.05 -26.65 1.69
C LEU A 185 3.91 -25.88 3.02
N PRO A 186 4.45 -26.36 4.17
CA PRO A 186 4.29 -25.65 5.44
C PRO A 186 4.99 -24.29 5.41
N ARG A 187 6.20 -24.21 4.84
CA ARG A 187 6.98 -22.96 4.78
C ARG A 187 6.29 -21.91 3.92
N ASN A 188 5.77 -22.32 2.78
CA ASN A 188 5.08 -21.43 1.86
C ASN A 188 3.74 -20.96 2.43
N LEU A 189 3.03 -21.83 3.15
CA LEU A 189 1.80 -21.45 3.85
C LEU A 189 2.06 -20.35 4.90
N TYR A 190 3.12 -20.48 5.70
CA TYR A 190 3.50 -19.42 6.66
C TYR A 190 3.81 -18.10 5.95
N ALA A 191 4.52 -18.14 4.81
CA ALA A 191 4.83 -16.93 4.04
C ALA A 191 3.57 -16.26 3.48
N VAL A 192 2.62 -17.03 2.95
CA VAL A 192 1.33 -16.51 2.46
C VAL A 192 0.53 -15.87 3.60
N VAL A 193 0.43 -16.54 4.76
CA VAL A 193 -0.29 -16.01 5.92
C VAL A 193 0.37 -14.75 6.46
N ALA A 194 1.71 -14.74 6.57
CA ALA A 194 2.45 -13.56 7.00
C ALA A 194 2.30 -12.40 6.02
N GLY A 195 2.32 -12.67 4.71
CA GLY A 195 2.07 -11.67 3.66
C GLY A 195 0.67 -11.09 3.72
N ALA A 196 -0.35 -11.92 3.94
CA ALA A 196 -1.73 -11.48 4.12
C ALA A 196 -1.89 -10.61 5.39
N ALA A 197 -1.29 -11.01 6.51
CA ALA A 197 -1.30 -10.22 7.74
C ALA A 197 -0.60 -8.86 7.54
N LEU A 198 0.54 -8.85 6.85
CA LEU A 198 1.27 -7.64 6.53
C LEU A 198 0.45 -6.69 5.62
N LEU A 199 -0.25 -7.23 4.62
CA LEU A 199 -1.14 -6.46 3.76
C LEU A 199 -2.23 -5.74 4.58
N VAL A 200 -2.90 -6.45 5.49
CA VAL A 200 -3.95 -5.86 6.33
C VAL A 200 -3.39 -4.73 7.19
N LEU A 201 -2.23 -4.94 7.82
CA LEU A 201 -1.56 -3.88 8.61
C LEU A 201 -1.22 -2.66 7.75
N LEU A 202 -0.73 -2.88 6.52
CA LEU A 202 -0.42 -1.83 5.56
C LEU A 202 -1.68 -1.05 5.15
N GLN A 203 -2.76 -1.72 4.80
CA GLN A 203 -4.02 -1.07 4.42
C GLN A 203 -4.63 -0.25 5.58
N VAL A 204 -4.65 -0.80 6.80
CA VAL A 204 -5.15 -0.09 7.99
C VAL A 204 -4.30 1.13 8.31
N SER A 205 -2.96 1.00 8.25
CA SER A 205 -2.05 2.13 8.47
C SER A 205 -2.20 3.22 7.41
N ALA A 206 -2.47 2.84 6.15
CA ALA A 206 -2.71 3.77 5.06
C ALA A 206 -4.00 4.58 5.25
N VAL A 207 -5.09 3.93 5.69
CA VAL A 207 -6.35 4.61 6.06
C VAL A 207 -6.14 5.55 7.23
N ALA A 208 -5.44 5.09 8.28
CA ALA A 208 -5.14 5.92 9.45
C ALA A 208 -4.31 7.16 9.09
N LEU A 209 -3.29 6.99 8.23
CA LEU A 209 -2.48 8.10 7.71
C LEU A 209 -3.30 9.07 6.85
N ALA A 210 -4.17 8.57 5.98
CA ALA A 210 -5.04 9.42 5.15
C ALA A 210 -5.97 10.28 6.01
N LEU A 211 -6.60 9.68 7.04
CA LEU A 211 -7.47 10.38 7.98
C LEU A 211 -6.68 11.37 8.84
N ALA A 212 -5.52 10.98 9.37
CA ALA A 212 -4.65 11.87 10.14
C ALA A 212 -4.22 13.09 9.31
N LEU A 213 -3.85 12.91 8.04
CA LEU A 213 -3.48 14.00 7.14
C LEU A 213 -4.67 14.90 6.77
N ALA A 214 -5.86 14.33 6.57
CA ALA A 214 -7.08 15.08 6.30
C ALA A 214 -7.51 15.93 7.51
N LEU A 215 -7.45 15.35 8.73
CA LEU A 215 -7.94 15.97 9.97
C LEU A 215 -6.89 16.91 10.61
N CYS A 216 -5.64 16.48 10.80
CA CYS A 216 -4.61 17.29 11.47
C CYS A 216 -4.13 18.48 10.61
N GLY A 217 -4.10 18.33 9.29
CA GLY A 217 -3.80 19.42 8.35
C GLY A 217 -4.84 20.55 8.35
N SER A 218 -5.98 20.35 9.02
CA SER A 218 -7.01 21.36 9.25
C SER A 218 -6.87 22.09 10.59
N ARG A 219 -6.45 21.38 11.65
CA ARG A 219 -6.24 21.95 12.98
C ARG A 219 -5.04 22.89 13.03
N ALA A 220 -3.90 22.51 12.45
CA ALA A 220 -2.71 23.37 12.39
C ALA A 220 -2.97 24.68 11.63
N ARG A 221 -3.80 24.63 10.57
CA ARG A 221 -4.19 25.83 9.79
C ARG A 221 -5.28 26.67 10.46
N ARG A 222 -6.18 26.05 11.22
CA ARG A 222 -7.18 26.79 12.01
C ARG A 222 -6.49 27.52 13.16
N ALA A 223 -5.54 26.88 13.82
CA ALA A 223 -4.70 27.50 14.84
C ALA A 223 -3.86 28.67 14.28
N SER A 224 -3.26 28.50 13.09
CA SER A 224 -2.49 29.59 12.46
C SER A 224 -3.37 30.75 11.95
N ARG A 225 -4.60 30.49 11.48
CA ARG A 225 -5.55 31.56 11.14
C ARG A 225 -6.08 32.27 12.38
N LEU A 226 -6.34 31.54 13.45
CA LEU A 226 -6.75 32.13 14.72
C LEU A 226 -5.62 32.97 15.32
N SER A 227 -4.37 32.51 15.31
CA SER A 227 -3.24 33.34 15.76
C SER A 227 -3.05 34.59 14.90
N HIS A 228 -3.20 34.49 13.58
CA HIS A 228 -3.10 35.65 12.68
C HIS A 228 -4.28 36.63 12.86
N SER A 229 -5.50 36.10 13.13
CA SER A 229 -6.70 36.88 13.43
C SER A 229 -6.60 37.58 14.79
N TRP A 230 -6.07 36.91 15.81
CA TRP A 230 -5.82 37.51 17.12
C TRP A 230 -4.72 38.57 17.06
N ALA A 231 -3.65 38.35 16.28
CA ALA A 231 -2.62 39.35 16.05
C ALA A 231 -3.15 40.59 15.30
N THR A 232 -4.10 40.42 14.36
CA THR A 232 -4.75 41.53 13.64
C THR A 232 -5.85 42.22 14.46
N THR A 233 -6.51 41.51 15.37
CA THR A 233 -7.56 42.09 16.23
C THR A 233 -6.97 42.83 17.43
N ASN A 234 -5.90 42.30 18.03
CA ASN A 234 -5.16 43.00 19.09
C ASN A 234 -4.47 44.27 18.56
N THR A 235 -3.96 44.28 17.32
CA THR A 235 -3.40 45.50 16.72
C THR A 235 -4.47 46.55 16.38
N ALA A 236 -5.75 46.18 16.26
CA ALA A 236 -6.85 47.12 16.06
C ALA A 236 -7.41 47.68 17.37
N LEU A 237 -7.29 46.94 18.48
CA LEU A 237 -7.77 47.34 19.81
C LEU A 237 -6.71 48.09 20.65
N THR A 238 -5.43 48.00 20.31
CA THR A 238 -4.36 48.84 20.88
C THR A 238 -4.13 50.12 20.07
N GLY A 239 -5.20 50.71 19.55
CA GLY A 239 -5.18 51.92 18.74
C GLY A 239 -5.22 53.23 19.52
N ASP A 240 -4.83 53.24 20.81
CA ASP A 240 -4.86 54.49 21.59
C ASP A 240 -3.76 54.67 22.66
N MET A 241 -2.62 53.97 22.56
CA MET A 241 -1.44 54.36 23.33
C MET A 241 -0.16 54.28 22.51
N SER A 242 0.31 55.46 22.12
CA SER A 242 1.68 55.87 21.79
C SER A 242 2.75 54.76 21.84
N GLU A 243 3.07 54.17 20.69
CA GLU A 243 4.43 53.75 20.38
C GLU A 243 4.65 53.72 18.85
N LYS A 244 5.85 54.16 18.43
CA LYS A 244 6.23 54.55 17.06
C LYS A 244 5.79 53.54 16.00
N ALA A 245 5.16 54.03 14.93
CA ALA A 245 4.78 53.24 13.77
C ALA A 245 5.98 52.44 13.21
N PRO A 246 5.81 51.16 12.84
CA PRO A 246 6.87 50.43 12.16
C PRO A 246 7.08 51.04 10.77
N LEU A 247 8.26 51.62 10.55
CA LEU A 247 8.71 52.17 9.26
C LEU A 247 8.45 51.14 8.16
N ARG A 248 7.49 51.44 7.27
CA ARG A 248 7.12 50.56 6.18
C ARG A 248 8.15 50.70 5.08
N THR A 249 9.12 49.80 5.05
CA THR A 249 10.10 49.77 3.97
C THR A 249 9.53 48.97 2.79
N ALA A 250 9.35 49.63 1.65
CA ALA A 250 8.96 48.98 0.40
C ALA A 250 10.17 48.95 -0.54
N TYR A 251 10.46 47.77 -1.08
CA TYR A 251 11.54 47.61 -2.06
C TYR A 251 11.00 47.93 -3.45
N LYS A 252 11.37 49.08 -4.01
CA LYS A 252 10.92 49.52 -5.34
C LYS A 252 12.14 49.92 -6.16
N ASN A 253 12.28 49.36 -7.36
CA ASN A 253 13.34 49.67 -8.31
C ASN A 253 14.77 49.56 -7.74
N GLY A 254 15.05 48.52 -6.94
CA GLY A 254 16.41 48.24 -6.44
C GLY A 254 16.86 49.10 -5.25
N ARG A 255 15.98 49.93 -4.67
CA ARG A 255 16.28 50.70 -3.47
C ARG A 255 15.20 50.51 -2.41
N ILE A 256 15.64 50.48 -1.15
CA ILE A 256 14.72 50.48 0.00
C ILE A 256 14.22 51.91 0.16
N VAL A 257 12.92 52.11 -0.02
CA VAL A 257 12.25 53.38 0.26
C VAL A 257 11.45 53.22 1.54
N ILE A 258 11.64 54.15 2.47
CA ILE A 258 10.91 54.24 3.72
C ILE A 258 9.60 55.02 3.42
N LEU A 259 8.46 54.41 3.73
CA LEU A 259 7.12 55.03 3.68
C LEU A 259 6.68 55.47 5.06
#